data_AF-A0AAW8AN51-F1
#
_entry.id   AF-A0AAW8AN51-F1
#
_cell.length_a   1.000
_cell.length_b   1.000
_cell.length_c   1.000
_cell.angle_alpha   90.00
_cell.angle_beta   90.00
_cell.angle_gamma   90.00
#
_symmetry.space_group_name_H-M   'P 1'
#
loop_
_entity.id
_entity.type
_entity.pdbx_description
1 polymer ?
#
loop_
_entity_poly.entity_id
_entity_poly.type
_entity_poly.pdbx_seq_one_letter_code
_entity_poly.pdbx_strand_id
1 'polypeptide(L)'
;ALTGTPTAPTALRGTNNTQIANTAFVLAAIADVIDASPDALNTLNELAAALGNDPDFATTRTNALAGKQPKNATLTALAGLSTAKNKLPYFAENDAA
;
A
#
# COMPACT_ATOMS: atom_id res chain seq x y z
N ALA A 1 -30.16 -22.75 24.69
CA ALA A 1 -29.36 -22.07 23.64
C ALA A 1 -30.12 -20.84 23.19
N LEU A 2 -29.42 -19.78 22.78
CA LEU A 2 -30.04 -18.62 22.13
C LEU A 2 -30.46 -19.04 20.72
N THR A 3 -31.76 -19.22 20.47
CA THR A 3 -32.30 -19.63 19.17
C THR A 3 -33.29 -18.59 18.66
N GLY A 4 -33.44 -18.47 17.33
CA GLY A 4 -34.26 -17.44 16.69
C GLY A 4 -33.62 -16.04 16.76
N THR A 5 -34.39 -15.01 17.13
CA THR A 5 -33.96 -13.61 17.29
C THR A 5 -33.91 -13.21 18.77
N PRO A 6 -32.93 -13.72 19.54
CA PRO A 6 -32.79 -13.38 20.95
C PRO A 6 -32.53 -11.88 21.12
N THR A 7 -33.15 -11.27 22.13
CA THR A 7 -32.93 -9.88 22.51
C THR A 7 -32.08 -9.81 23.78
N ALA A 8 -31.27 -8.76 23.88
CA ALA A 8 -30.50 -8.42 25.07
C ALA A 8 -30.54 -6.90 25.28
N PRO A 9 -30.51 -6.40 26.53
CA PRO A 9 -30.42 -4.97 26.80
C PRO A 9 -29.19 -4.33 26.13
N THR A 10 -29.35 -3.12 25.58
CA THR A 10 -28.22 -2.37 25.01
C THR A 10 -27.31 -1.92 26.14
N ALA A 11 -26.04 -2.32 26.07
CA ALA A 11 -25.03 -1.89 27.02
C ALA A 11 -24.78 -0.37 26.89
N LEU A 12 -24.36 0.25 28.00
CA LEU A 12 -23.90 1.64 27.98
C LEU A 12 -22.58 1.75 27.21
N ARG A 13 -22.30 2.94 26.68
CA ARG A 13 -21.03 3.22 26.00
C ARG A 13 -19.86 2.99 26.96
N GLY A 14 -18.82 2.32 26.47
CA GLY A 14 -17.64 1.98 27.28
C GLY A 14 -17.77 0.73 28.14
N THR A 15 -18.91 0.01 28.12
CA THR A 15 -19.00 -1.32 28.75
C THR A 15 -17.94 -2.26 28.18
N ASN A 16 -17.08 -2.79 29.05
CA ASN A 16 -15.92 -3.63 28.70
C ASN A 16 -15.86 -4.92 29.55
N ASN A 17 -17.02 -5.49 29.89
CA ASN A 17 -17.17 -6.71 30.67
C ASN A 17 -17.74 -7.85 29.80
N THR A 18 -18.13 -8.96 30.43
CA THR A 18 -18.66 -10.15 29.74
C THR A 18 -20.15 -10.07 29.36
N GLN A 19 -20.77 -8.88 29.45
CA GLN A 19 -22.14 -8.67 28.98
C GLN A 19 -22.26 -8.97 27.49
N ILE A 20 -23.38 -9.57 27.08
CA ILE A 20 -23.70 -9.81 25.67
C ILE A 20 -23.81 -8.46 24.94
N ALA A 21 -22.99 -8.25 23.91
CA ALA A 21 -23.12 -7.14 22.99
C ALA A 21 -24.29 -7.40 22.02
N ASN A 22 -25.29 -6.53 22.02
CA ASN A 22 -26.37 -6.58 21.03
C ASN A 22 -26.03 -5.75 19.78
N THR A 23 -26.83 -5.90 18.72
CA THR A 23 -26.59 -5.21 17.44
C THR A 23 -26.60 -3.68 17.57
N ALA A 24 -27.48 -3.12 18.40
CA ALA A 24 -27.56 -1.67 18.63
C ALA A 24 -26.28 -1.11 19.27
N PHE A 25 -25.70 -1.82 20.24
CA PHE A 25 -24.44 -1.43 20.88
C PHE A 25 -23.27 -1.43 19.87
N VAL A 26 -23.17 -2.47 19.03
CA VAL A 26 -22.11 -2.57 18.01
C VAL A 26 -22.24 -1.46 16.96
N LEU A 27 -23.46 -1.18 16.48
CA LEU A 27 -23.69 -0.09 15.53
C LEU A 27 -23.28 1.27 16.11
N ALA A 28 -23.63 1.54 17.37
CA ALA A 28 -23.24 2.78 18.05
C ALA A 28 -21.71 2.90 18.21
N ALA A 29 -21.02 1.81 18.56
CA ALA A 29 -19.57 1.81 18.67
C ALA A 29 -18.86 2.07 17.34
N ILE A 30 -19.38 1.52 16.23
CA ILE A 30 -18.85 1.78 14.88
C ILE A 30 -19.09 3.24 14.48
N ALA A 31 -20.29 3.76 14.73
CA ALA A 31 -20.62 5.16 14.44
C ALA A 31 -19.69 6.11 15.20
N ASP A 32 -19.43 5.87 16.48
CA ASP A 32 -18.47 6.66 17.25
C ASP A 32 -17.07 6.69 16.62
N VAL A 33 -16.59 5.54 16.13
CA VAL A 33 -15.26 5.45 15.49
C VAL A 33 -15.23 6.27 14.20
N ILE A 34 -16.31 6.25 13.41
CA ILE A 34 -16.43 7.02 12.17
C ILE A 34 -16.55 8.52 12.48
N ASP A 35 -17.39 8.89 13.44
CA ASP A 35 -17.65 10.28 13.83
C ASP A 35 -16.45 10.93 14.53
N ALA A 36 -15.60 10.14 15.20
CA ALA A 36 -14.40 10.65 15.85
C ALA A 36 -13.37 11.20 14.87
N SER A 37 -13.36 10.75 13.60
CA SER A 37 -12.33 11.18 12.62
C SER A 37 -12.76 11.08 11.15
N PRO A 38 -13.77 11.85 10.68
CA PRO A 38 -14.18 11.88 9.28
C PRO A 38 -13.02 12.26 8.33
N ASP A 39 -12.21 13.24 8.72
CA ASP A 39 -11.08 13.72 7.91
C ASP A 39 -9.96 12.68 7.80
N ALA A 40 -9.75 11.86 8.83
CA ALA A 40 -8.76 10.78 8.77
C ALA A 40 -9.24 9.66 7.84
N LEU A 41 -10.52 9.29 7.89
CA LEU A 41 -11.11 8.33 6.94
C LEU A 41 -11.04 8.86 5.51
N ASN A 42 -11.29 10.16 5.30
CA ASN A 42 -11.10 10.79 4.00
C ASN A 42 -9.64 10.70 3.54
N THR A 43 -8.67 11.02 4.41
CA THR A 43 -7.24 10.92 4.10
C THR A 43 -6.84 9.49 3.72
N LEU A 44 -7.34 8.47 4.43
CA LEU A 44 -7.07 7.07 4.10
C LEU A 44 -7.67 6.68 2.74
N ASN A 45 -8.87 7.16 2.42
CA ASN A 45 -9.49 6.95 1.12
C ASN A 45 -8.71 7.63 -0.01
N GLU A 46 -8.25 8.87 0.20
CA GLU A 46 -7.40 9.61 -0.74
C GLU A 46 -6.06 8.91 -0.96
N LEU A 47 -5.45 8.40 0.11
CA LEU A 47 -4.20 7.64 0.02
C LEU A 47 -4.41 6.32 -0.75
N ALA A 48 -5.47 5.57 -0.46
CA ALA A 48 -5.78 4.34 -1.19
C ALA A 48 -5.96 4.63 -2.70
N ALA A 49 -6.69 5.70 -3.03
CA ALA A 49 -6.85 6.15 -4.41
C ALA A 49 -5.52 6.59 -5.04
N ALA A 50 -4.67 7.33 -4.32
CA ALA A 50 -3.35 7.77 -4.78
C ALA A 50 -2.39 6.59 -5.04
N LEU A 51 -2.55 5.50 -4.29
CA LEU A 51 -1.84 4.23 -4.51
C LEU A 51 -2.53 3.33 -5.56
N GLY A 52 -3.64 3.78 -6.16
CA GLY A 52 -4.34 3.06 -7.22
C GLY A 52 -5.18 1.88 -6.74
N ASN A 53 -5.56 1.84 -5.47
CA ASN A 53 -6.25 0.70 -4.84
C ASN A 53 -5.51 -0.65 -5.05
N ASP A 54 -4.18 -0.60 -5.11
CA ASP A 54 -3.33 -1.76 -5.39
C ASP A 54 -2.86 -2.44 -4.09
N PRO A 55 -3.36 -3.66 -3.77
CA PRO A 55 -2.92 -4.39 -2.57
C PRO A 55 -1.45 -4.80 -2.62
N ASP A 56 -0.85 -4.86 -3.82
CA ASP A 56 0.52 -5.25 -4.07
C ASP A 56 1.37 -4.08 -4.59
N PHE A 57 1.00 -2.83 -4.24
CA PHE A 57 1.64 -1.60 -4.76
C PHE A 57 3.17 -1.67 -4.84
N ALA A 58 3.83 -2.14 -3.78
CA ALA A 58 5.29 -2.26 -3.74
C ALA A 58 5.83 -3.23 -4.81
N THR A 59 5.18 -4.38 -5.00
CA THR A 59 5.51 -5.36 -6.04
C THR A 59 5.27 -4.77 -7.43
N THR A 60 4.11 -4.13 -7.65
CA THR A 60 3.76 -3.48 -8.92
C THR A 60 4.79 -2.42 -9.32
N ARG A 61 5.17 -1.54 -8.38
CA ARG A 61 6.18 -0.50 -8.62
C ARG A 61 7.56 -1.09 -8.90
N THR A 62 7.94 -2.14 -8.19
CA THR A 62 9.22 -2.85 -8.41
C THR A 62 9.28 -3.46 -9.81
N ASN A 63 8.23 -4.16 -10.24
CA ASN A 63 8.13 -4.75 -11.57
C ASN A 63 8.16 -3.68 -12.67
N ALA A 64 7.44 -2.57 -12.47
CA ALA A 64 7.44 -1.43 -13.40
C ALA A 64 8.82 -0.80 -13.56
N LEU A 65 9.63 -0.75 -12.49
CA LEU A 65 11.00 -0.25 -12.51
C LEU A 65 11.96 -1.24 -13.19
N ALA A 66 11.88 -2.54 -12.87
CA ALA A 66 12.72 -3.57 -13.45
C ALA A 66 12.64 -3.60 -14.99
N GLY A 67 11.46 -3.32 -15.54
CA GLY A 67 11.25 -3.26 -16.99
C GLY A 67 11.71 -1.98 -17.69
N LYS A 68 12.31 -0.98 -17.02
CA LYS A 68 12.66 0.30 -17.64
C LYS A 68 13.93 0.26 -18.49
N GLN A 69 14.98 -0.42 -18.04
CA GLN A 69 16.25 -0.47 -18.77
C GLN A 69 16.11 -1.14 -20.16
N PRO A 70 15.43 -2.31 -20.30
CA PRO A 70 15.26 -2.97 -21.61
C PRO A 70 14.47 -2.15 -22.65
N LYS A 71 13.71 -1.13 -22.23
CA LYS A 71 12.91 -0.28 -23.14
C LYS A 71 13.73 0.74 -23.92
N ASN A 72 15.02 0.93 -23.60
CA ASN A 72 15.90 1.85 -24.31
C ASN A 72 17.15 1.13 -24.81
N ALA A 73 17.33 1.06 -26.13
CA ALA A 73 18.43 0.33 -26.76
C ALA A 73 19.82 0.83 -26.32
N THR A 74 19.99 2.15 -26.12
CA THR A 74 21.25 2.74 -25.65
C THR A 74 21.55 2.34 -24.21
N LEU A 75 20.56 2.37 -23.31
CA LEU A 75 20.73 1.94 -21.92
C LEU A 75 21.04 0.43 -21.82
N THR A 76 20.37 -0.38 -22.64
CA THR A 76 20.65 -1.82 -22.76
C THR A 76 22.09 -2.05 -23.22
N ALA A 77 22.53 -1.36 -24.28
CA ALA A 77 23.89 -1.50 -24.80
C ALA A 77 24.96 -1.04 -23.79
N LEU A 78 24.71 0.06 -23.06
CA LEU A 78 25.62 0.59 -22.05
C LEU A 78 25.76 -0.36 -20.86
N ALA A 79 24.66 -0.96 -20.39
CA ALA A 79 24.68 -1.89 -19.26
C ALA A 79 25.33 -3.24 -19.58
N GLY A 80 25.34 -3.64 -20.85
CA GLY A 80 26.04 -4.84 -21.34
C GLY A 80 27.55 -4.66 -21.50
N LEU A 81 28.07 -3.44 -21.31
CA LEU A 81 29.49 -3.17 -21.46
C LEU A 81 30.28 -3.66 -20.25
N SER A 82 31.26 -4.55 -20.47
CA SER A 82 32.14 -5.02 -19.40
C SER A 82 32.89 -3.84 -18.75
N THR A 83 32.94 -3.78 -17.41
CA THR A 83 33.58 -2.73 -16.60
C THR A 83 35.11 -2.62 -16.73
N ALA A 84 35.69 -3.19 -17.78
CA ALA A 84 37.12 -3.08 -18.09
C ALA A 84 37.48 -1.67 -18.55
N LYS A 85 38.71 -1.24 -18.25
CA LYS A 85 39.29 0.02 -18.74
C LYS A 85 39.10 0.12 -20.26
N ASN A 86 38.68 1.28 -20.76
CA ASN A 86 38.69 1.64 -22.19
C ASN A 86 37.72 0.91 -23.13
N LYS A 87 36.56 0.46 -22.64
CA LYS A 87 35.54 -0.16 -23.51
C LYS A 87 34.33 0.71 -23.86
N LEU A 88 34.16 1.90 -23.25
CA LEU A 88 33.08 2.79 -23.70
C LEU A 88 33.43 3.28 -25.11
N PRO A 89 32.47 3.37 -26.04
CA PRO A 89 32.69 3.55 -27.47
C PRO A 89 33.46 4.82 -27.89
N TYR A 90 33.83 5.68 -26.94
CA TYR A 90 34.59 6.91 -27.14
C TYR A 90 35.88 7.00 -26.28
N PHE A 91 36.22 5.97 -25.51
CA PHE A 91 37.50 5.86 -24.80
C PHE A 91 38.41 4.85 -25.50
N ALA A 92 38.65 5.03 -26.80
CA ALA A 92 39.79 4.38 -27.43
C ALA A 92 41.07 5.00 -26.84
N GLU A 93 42.02 4.16 -26.42
CA GLU A 93 43.31 4.58 -25.86
C GLU A 93 44.09 5.40 -26.90
N ASN A 94 43.94 6.73 -26.88
CA ASN A 94 44.84 7.65 -27.57
C ASN A 94 45.66 8.50 -26.58
N ASP A 95 45.48 8.33 -25.28
CA ASP A 95 46.21 9.08 -24.25
C ASP A 95 47.42 8.28 -23.73
N ALA A 96 48.24 7.80 -24.65
CA ALA A 96 49.63 7.49 -24.35
C ALA A 96 50.43 8.79 -24.54
N ALA A 97 50.58 9.55 -23.45
CA ALA A 97 51.56 10.64 -23.35
C ALA A 97 53.00 10.09 -23.39
#